data_AF-A0A2H8TQL9-F1
#
_entry.id   AF-A0A2H8TQL9-F1
#
_cell.length_a   1.000
_cell.length_b   1.000
_cell.length_c   1.000
_cell.angle_alpha   90.00
_cell.angle_beta   90.00
_cell.angle_gamma   90.00
#
_symmetry.space_group_name_H-M   'P 1'
#
loop_
_entity.id
_entity.type
_entity.pdbx_description
1 polymer ?
#
loop_
_entity_poly.entity_id
_entity_poly.type
_entity_poly.pdbx_seq_one_letter_code
_entity_poly.pdbx_strand_id
1 'polypeptide(L)'
;MVSSMGYSRNPISSSRDRRRGRDRRSRSPIRRRGGGGRGGRGDPGSNLRKPRWETKKLEPFKKDFYLPHEAVHNRSKSEIEKYREEKEITLVGENIPKPIFKFDESGFPEIIIKELKKQGFVEPTAIQAQGWPIALSGNNLVGIASTGSGKTLSYIIPALIHISHQRKLSRGDGPIVLVLSPTRELAQQIQTVCDDFGDAFGVSSTCLFGGAPKGGQAADLSRGVELVIATPGRLLDFLESERTNMCRCTYLVLDEADRMLDMGFEPQIRKIIDQIRPDRQVLMWSATWPKEVKNLAEEFLDEYIQINIGSLTLAANHNIQQIVEVCQEYDKETKLISLLKKIMDEDENKTIIFIETKRRVDEITRKIKRHG
;
A
#
# COMPACT_ATOMS: atom_id res chain seq x y z
N MET A 1 19.95 -15.85 60.82
CA MET A 1 21.22 -15.13 61.02
C MET A 1 21.16 -13.90 60.11
N VAL A 2 20.81 -12.71 60.61
CA VAL A 2 21.67 -11.77 61.38
C VAL A 2 22.85 -11.36 60.48
N SER A 3 23.14 -10.12 60.11
CA SER A 3 22.83 -8.75 60.57
C SER A 3 23.22 -7.81 59.41
N SER A 4 22.55 -6.72 59.01
CA SER A 4 22.24 -5.44 59.67
C SER A 4 23.45 -4.65 60.24
N MET A 5 23.69 -3.45 59.67
CA MET A 5 24.07 -2.16 60.29
C MET A 5 24.76 -1.29 59.23
N GLY A 6 24.47 0.01 59.01
CA GLY A 6 23.57 0.92 59.71
C GLY A 6 24.23 2.30 59.91
N TYR A 7 23.50 3.36 59.53
CA TYR A 7 23.47 4.73 60.11
C TYR A 7 24.68 5.67 59.88
N SER A 8 24.56 7.00 59.73
CA SER A 8 23.65 8.03 60.29
C SER A 8 23.56 9.24 59.31
N ARG A 9 22.48 10.04 59.13
CA ARG A 9 21.73 10.96 60.04
C ARG A 9 22.66 11.97 60.74
N ASN A 10 22.46 13.29 60.83
CA ASN A 10 21.38 14.28 60.58
C ASN A 10 22.01 15.70 60.94
N PRO A 11 21.32 16.78 61.40
CA PRO A 11 20.51 17.80 60.69
C PRO A 11 20.78 19.30 61.15
N ILE A 12 19.83 20.23 60.86
CA ILE A 12 19.50 21.54 61.55
C ILE A 12 20.32 22.76 61.07
N SER A 13 19.88 24.04 60.93
CA SER A 13 18.70 24.90 61.25
C SER A 13 18.77 26.18 60.39
N SER A 14 17.67 26.71 59.84
CA SER A 14 16.86 27.88 60.28
C SER A 14 17.56 29.24 60.49
N SER A 15 17.10 30.28 59.78
CA SER A 15 16.74 31.59 60.38
C SER A 15 16.06 32.55 59.38
N ARG A 16 15.18 33.39 59.96
CA ARG A 16 14.16 34.29 59.38
C ARG A 16 14.71 35.66 58.95
N ASP A 17 13.74 36.49 58.51
CA ASP A 17 13.68 37.96 58.44
C ASP A 17 14.04 38.59 57.08
N ARG A 18 13.38 39.63 56.55
CA ARG A 18 12.13 40.37 56.81
C ARG A 18 12.08 41.48 55.74
N ARG A 19 10.87 41.86 55.30
CA ARG A 19 10.43 43.20 54.82
C ARG A 19 11.05 43.77 53.52
N ARG A 20 10.19 44.09 52.55
CA ARG A 20 9.66 45.46 52.26
C ARG A 20 8.95 45.45 50.90
N GLY A 21 7.76 46.04 50.86
CA GLY A 21 6.92 46.09 49.69
C GLY A 21 7.33 47.14 48.65
N ARG A 22 6.70 47.06 47.48
CA ARG A 22 6.24 48.22 46.72
C ARG A 22 5.21 47.81 45.68
N ASP A 23 4.03 48.40 45.81
CA ASP A 23 3.05 48.53 44.75
C ASP A 23 3.69 49.03 43.45
N ARG A 24 3.31 48.43 42.32
CA ARG A 24 3.14 49.16 41.06
C ARG A 24 2.08 48.47 40.21
N ARG A 25 0.91 49.11 40.18
CA ARG A 25 -0.17 48.89 39.23
C ARG A 25 0.34 49.18 37.81
N SER A 26 0.07 48.27 36.88
CA SER A 26 0.07 48.56 35.45
C SER A 26 -1.14 47.88 34.83
N ARG A 27 -2.22 48.65 34.69
CA ARG A 27 -3.41 48.32 33.90
C ARG A 27 -3.08 48.55 32.43
N SER A 28 -3.45 47.61 31.57
CA SER A 28 -4.14 47.76 30.26
C SER A 28 -3.79 46.60 29.31
N PRO A 29 -4.62 46.28 28.30
CA PRO A 29 -6.04 45.96 28.37
C PRO A 29 -6.36 44.62 27.66
N ILE A 30 -7.39 43.94 28.13
CA ILE A 30 -8.01 42.78 27.48
C ILE A 30 -8.58 43.24 26.12
N ARG A 31 -7.92 42.90 25.02
CA ARG A 31 -8.54 42.91 23.69
C ARG A 31 -9.18 41.54 23.45
N ARG A 32 -10.48 41.47 23.75
CA ARG A 32 -11.39 40.54 23.07
C ARG A 32 -11.34 40.88 21.58
N ARG A 33 -10.70 40.02 20.77
CA ARG A 33 -10.99 39.94 19.35
C ARG A 33 -11.61 38.58 19.08
N GLY A 34 -12.95 38.59 19.10
CA GLY A 34 -13.73 37.58 18.42
C GLY A 34 -13.34 37.58 16.95
N GLY A 35 -13.15 36.38 16.42
CA GLY A 35 -12.72 36.11 15.07
C GLY A 35 -12.61 34.61 14.91
N GLY A 36 -13.74 33.92 15.14
CA GLY A 36 -13.89 32.51 14.83
C GLY A 36 -13.79 32.34 13.32
N GLY A 37 -12.56 32.22 12.83
CA GLY A 37 -12.30 31.65 11.52
C GLY A 37 -12.62 30.16 11.62
N ARG A 38 -13.84 29.79 11.21
CA ARG A 38 -14.13 28.44 10.75
C ARG A 38 -13.17 28.18 9.59
N GLY A 39 -12.00 27.63 9.89
CA GLY A 39 -11.15 26.98 8.90
C GLY A 39 -11.93 25.78 8.41
N GLY A 40 -12.73 25.98 7.36
CA GLY A 40 -13.25 24.87 6.58
C GLY A 40 -12.03 24.04 6.19
N ARG A 41 -11.95 22.81 6.71
CA ARG A 41 -10.99 21.84 6.21
C ARG A 41 -11.37 21.63 4.75
N GLY A 42 -10.66 22.31 3.84
CA GLY A 42 -10.75 22.03 2.43
C GLY A 42 -10.47 20.56 2.20
N ASP A 43 -11.08 19.99 1.17
CA ASP A 43 -10.81 18.62 0.74
C ASP A 43 -9.29 18.44 0.53
N PRO A 44 -8.65 17.34 0.96
CA PRO A 44 -7.22 17.12 0.77
C PRO A 44 -6.82 17.33 -0.70
N GLY A 45 -5.72 18.04 -0.95
CA GLY A 45 -5.29 18.37 -2.32
C GLY A 45 -6.04 19.55 -2.96
N SER A 46 -6.91 20.27 -2.24
CA SER A 46 -7.65 21.42 -2.79
C SER A 46 -6.78 22.61 -3.20
N ASN A 47 -5.58 22.75 -2.63
CA ASN A 47 -4.65 23.82 -3.00
C ASN A 47 -3.60 23.35 -4.03
N LEU A 48 -3.62 22.07 -4.40
CA LEU A 48 -2.63 21.47 -5.28
C LEU A 48 -2.88 21.89 -6.73
N ARG A 49 -1.86 22.48 -7.36
CA ARG A 49 -1.95 22.91 -8.76
C ARG A 49 -1.40 21.83 -9.68
N LYS A 50 -2.14 21.48 -10.73
CA LYS A 50 -1.67 20.55 -11.77
C LYS A 50 -0.43 21.14 -12.46
N PRO A 51 0.71 20.41 -12.51
CA PRO A 51 1.85 20.84 -13.28
C PRO A 51 1.48 20.91 -14.77
N ARG A 52 1.97 21.93 -15.48
CA ARG A 52 1.76 22.07 -16.93
C ARG A 52 2.70 21.13 -17.69
N TRP A 53 2.33 19.85 -17.77
CA TRP A 53 3.15 18.79 -18.38
C TRP A 53 3.52 19.06 -19.84
N GLU A 54 2.59 19.62 -20.61
CA GLU A 54 2.80 19.99 -22.03
C GLU A 54 3.95 20.98 -22.25
N THR A 55 4.21 21.83 -21.27
CA THR A 55 5.26 22.86 -21.35
C THR A 55 6.58 22.41 -20.73
N LYS A 56 6.59 21.30 -19.99
CA LYS A 56 7.80 20.79 -19.33
C LYS A 56 8.56 19.87 -20.28
N LYS A 57 9.87 20.10 -20.39
CA LYS A 57 10.77 19.14 -21.04
C LYS A 57 10.91 17.91 -20.12
N LEU A 58 10.24 16.82 -20.48
CA LEU A 58 10.29 15.57 -19.74
C LEU A 58 11.56 14.80 -20.11
N GLU A 59 12.32 14.34 -19.12
CA GLU A 59 13.47 13.48 -19.35
C GLU A 59 12.98 12.11 -19.87
N PRO A 60 13.52 11.61 -20.99
CA PRO A 60 13.16 10.29 -21.49
C PRO A 60 13.59 9.22 -20.50
N PHE A 61 12.84 8.14 -20.44
CA PHE A 61 13.13 7.01 -19.58
C PHE A 61 12.84 5.70 -20.30
N LYS A 62 13.58 4.65 -19.94
CA LYS A 62 13.35 3.32 -20.49
C LYS A 62 12.16 2.68 -19.77
N LYS A 63 11.25 2.06 -20.54
CA LYS A 63 10.05 1.36 -20.06
C LYS A 63 10.06 -0.13 -20.37
N ASP A 64 10.53 -0.49 -21.56
CA ASP A 64 10.60 -1.87 -22.00
C ASP A 64 11.97 -2.46 -21.64
N PHE A 65 11.94 -3.40 -20.70
CA PHE A 65 13.08 -4.18 -20.25
C PHE A 65 12.92 -5.66 -20.58
N TYR A 66 11.79 -6.05 -21.15
CA TYR A 66 11.45 -7.45 -21.31
C TYR A 66 12.20 -8.06 -22.47
N LEU A 67 13.10 -8.99 -22.14
CA LEU A 67 13.76 -9.85 -23.11
C LEU A 67 13.28 -11.28 -22.86
N PRO A 68 12.45 -11.85 -23.76
CA PRO A 68 11.89 -13.17 -23.53
C PRO A 68 12.99 -14.22 -23.52
N HIS A 69 12.99 -15.08 -22.50
CA HIS A 69 13.87 -16.24 -22.46
C HIS A 69 13.60 -17.14 -23.68
N GLU A 70 14.64 -17.80 -24.20
CA GLU A 70 14.55 -18.62 -25.42
C GLU A 70 13.44 -19.67 -25.32
N ALA A 71 13.33 -20.36 -24.18
CA ALA A 71 12.25 -21.31 -23.91
C ALA A 71 10.84 -20.69 -24.01
N VAL A 72 10.67 -19.44 -23.57
CA VAL A 72 9.40 -18.70 -23.65
C VAL A 72 9.13 -18.31 -25.11
N HIS A 73 10.15 -17.82 -25.81
CA HIS A 73 10.05 -17.43 -27.21
C HIS A 73 9.65 -18.62 -28.10
N ASN A 74 10.28 -19.78 -27.90
CA ASN A 74 10.09 -20.98 -28.72
C ASN A 74 8.82 -21.78 -28.39
N ARG A 75 8.13 -21.50 -27.27
CA ARG A 75 6.89 -22.20 -26.90
C ARG A 75 5.81 -22.05 -27.96
N SER A 76 5.16 -23.15 -28.30
CA SER A 76 4.07 -23.16 -29.27
C SER A 76 2.84 -22.45 -28.73
N LYS A 77 1.97 -21.98 -29.64
CA LYS A 77 0.69 -21.36 -29.24
C LYS A 77 -0.20 -22.33 -28.47
N SER A 78 -0.19 -23.60 -28.83
CA SER A 78 -1.00 -24.64 -28.17
C SER A 78 -0.57 -24.88 -26.72
N GLU A 79 0.74 -24.92 -26.44
CA GLU A 79 1.24 -25.07 -25.07
C GLU A 79 0.90 -23.86 -24.19
N ILE A 80 0.96 -22.65 -24.75
CA ILE A 80 0.61 -21.42 -24.05
C ILE A 80 -0.88 -21.39 -23.72
N GLU A 81 -1.72 -21.77 -24.69
CA GLU A 81 -3.17 -21.80 -24.49
C GLU A 81 -3.56 -22.84 -23.44
N LYS A 82 -2.97 -24.03 -23.50
CA LYS A 82 -3.15 -25.09 -22.49
C LYS A 82 -2.76 -24.62 -21.09
N TYR A 83 -1.62 -23.93 -20.96
CA TYR A 83 -1.21 -23.38 -19.67
C TYR A 83 -2.16 -22.30 -19.15
N ARG A 84 -2.65 -21.42 -20.04
CA ARG A 84 -3.62 -20.39 -19.67
C ARG A 84 -4.94 -21.00 -19.23
N GLU A 85 -5.42 -22.04 -19.92
CA GLU A 85 -6.61 -22.78 -19.52
C GLU A 85 -6.41 -23.46 -18.16
N GLU A 86 -5.29 -24.18 -17.96
CA GLU A 86 -4.97 -24.86 -16.69
C GLU A 86 -4.82 -23.91 -15.51
N LYS A 87 -4.29 -22.70 -15.74
CA LYS A 87 -4.09 -21.67 -14.70
C LYS A 87 -5.22 -20.63 -14.67
N GLU A 88 -6.31 -20.87 -15.39
CA GLU A 88 -7.50 -20.02 -15.48
C GLU A 88 -7.19 -18.56 -15.84
N ILE A 89 -6.28 -18.34 -16.79
CA ILE A 89 -5.82 -17.04 -17.25
C ILE A 89 -6.65 -16.59 -18.45
N THR A 90 -7.41 -15.51 -18.27
CA THR A 90 -8.09 -14.80 -19.37
C THR A 90 -7.40 -13.47 -19.65
N LEU A 91 -7.32 -13.10 -20.93
CA LEU A 91 -6.59 -11.91 -21.38
C LEU A 91 -7.46 -11.03 -22.27
N VAL A 92 -7.30 -9.71 -22.14
CA VAL A 92 -7.86 -8.71 -23.05
C VAL A 92 -6.75 -7.72 -23.42
N GLY A 93 -6.67 -7.36 -24.70
CA GLY A 93 -5.64 -6.46 -25.24
C GLY A 93 -4.89 -7.08 -26.42
N GLU A 94 -3.92 -6.35 -26.94
CA GLU A 94 -3.12 -6.75 -28.10
C GLU A 94 -1.65 -6.94 -27.73
N ASN A 95 -0.90 -7.65 -28.59
CA ASN A 95 0.56 -7.83 -28.46
C ASN A 95 1.02 -8.36 -27.08
N ILE A 96 0.21 -9.24 -26.48
CA ILE A 96 0.43 -9.70 -25.11
C ILE A 96 1.63 -10.67 -25.05
N PRO A 97 2.67 -10.39 -24.24
CA PRO A 97 3.79 -11.29 -24.03
C PRO A 97 3.34 -12.68 -23.52
N LYS A 98 4.07 -13.71 -23.92
CA LYS A 98 3.84 -15.09 -23.49
C LYS A 98 4.10 -15.23 -21.98
N PRO A 99 3.33 -16.05 -21.25
CA PRO A 99 3.56 -16.29 -19.84
C PRO A 99 4.87 -17.07 -19.60
N ILE A 100 5.49 -16.82 -18.46
CA ILE A 100 6.60 -17.62 -17.96
C ILE A 100 6.08 -18.74 -17.06
N PHE A 101 6.70 -19.92 -17.10
CA PHE A 101 6.29 -21.06 -16.29
C PHE A 101 7.20 -21.24 -15.07
N LYS A 102 8.44 -20.75 -15.13
CA LYS A 102 9.45 -20.87 -14.06
C LYS A 102 10.14 -19.53 -13.81
N PHE A 103 10.67 -19.34 -12.59
CA PHE A 103 11.41 -18.12 -12.26
C PHE A 103 12.64 -17.89 -13.14
N ASP A 104 13.34 -18.95 -13.54
CA ASP A 104 14.54 -18.85 -14.36
C ASP A 104 14.24 -18.35 -15.79
N GLU A 105 12.97 -18.33 -16.20
CA GLU A 105 12.50 -17.86 -17.51
C GLU A 105 12.07 -16.38 -17.50
N SER A 106 12.05 -15.75 -16.31
CA SER A 106 11.59 -14.37 -16.10
C SER A 106 12.48 -13.30 -16.72
N GLY A 107 13.75 -13.62 -16.96
CA GLY A 107 14.78 -12.62 -17.28
C GLY A 107 15.15 -11.73 -16.09
N PHE A 108 14.75 -12.07 -14.87
CA PHE A 108 15.12 -11.31 -13.68
C PHE A 108 16.61 -11.43 -13.35
N PRO A 109 17.21 -10.41 -12.71
CA PRO A 109 18.55 -10.53 -12.13
C PRO A 109 18.65 -11.71 -11.17
N GLU A 110 19.78 -12.42 -11.17
CA GLU A 110 19.99 -13.60 -10.31
C GLU A 110 19.69 -13.35 -8.83
N ILE A 111 19.94 -12.11 -8.36
CA ILE A 111 19.70 -11.74 -6.97
C ILE A 111 18.21 -11.84 -6.59
N ILE A 112 17.29 -11.52 -7.51
CA ILE A 112 15.84 -11.69 -7.31
C ILE A 112 15.50 -13.17 -7.26
N ILE A 113 16.02 -13.96 -8.19
CA ILE A 113 15.73 -15.39 -8.25
C ILE A 113 16.23 -16.08 -6.98
N LYS A 114 17.40 -15.69 -6.47
CA LYS A 114 17.95 -16.18 -5.19
C LYS A 114 17.06 -15.78 -4.00
N GLU A 115 16.58 -14.54 -3.94
CA GLU A 115 15.70 -14.10 -2.86
C GLU A 115 14.32 -14.79 -2.91
N LEU A 116 13.74 -14.96 -4.09
CA LEU A 116 12.51 -15.74 -4.29
C LEU A 116 12.65 -17.17 -3.76
N LYS A 117 13.75 -17.86 -4.14
CA LYS A 117 14.05 -19.21 -3.68
C LYS A 117 14.33 -19.25 -2.16
N LYS A 118 15.00 -18.24 -1.60
CA LYS A 118 15.29 -18.11 -0.16
C LYS A 118 14.02 -17.93 0.67
N GLN A 119 13.01 -17.22 0.14
CA GLN A 119 11.69 -17.11 0.77
C GLN A 119 10.81 -18.36 0.57
N GLY A 120 11.30 -19.39 -0.13
CA GLY A 120 10.61 -20.66 -0.30
C GLY A 120 9.63 -20.69 -1.48
N PHE A 121 9.64 -19.70 -2.37
CA PHE A 121 8.81 -19.75 -3.57
C PHE A 121 9.36 -20.78 -4.57
N VAL A 122 8.49 -21.66 -5.06
CA VAL A 122 8.86 -22.78 -5.96
C VAL A 122 8.64 -22.40 -7.44
N GLU A 123 7.48 -21.83 -7.75
CA GLU A 123 7.09 -21.43 -9.10
C GLU A 123 6.28 -20.11 -9.07
N PRO A 124 6.24 -19.34 -10.17
CA PRO A 124 5.38 -18.16 -10.25
C PRO A 124 3.90 -18.54 -10.17
N THR A 125 3.12 -17.76 -9.43
CA THR A 125 1.65 -17.89 -9.46
C THR A 125 1.11 -17.50 -10.83
N ALA A 126 -0.13 -17.87 -11.16
CA ALA A 126 -0.74 -17.57 -12.46
C ALA A 126 -0.70 -16.06 -12.81
N ILE A 127 -0.99 -15.21 -11.83
CA ILE A 127 -0.94 -13.75 -12.00
C ILE A 127 0.49 -13.22 -12.21
N GLN A 128 1.49 -13.85 -11.59
CA GLN A 128 2.91 -13.49 -11.74
C GLN A 128 3.45 -13.96 -13.10
N ALA A 129 3.14 -15.21 -13.46
CA ALA A 129 3.54 -15.87 -14.70
C ALA A 129 3.17 -15.05 -15.94
N GLN A 130 1.95 -14.50 -15.96
CA GLN A 130 1.49 -13.66 -17.07
C GLN A 130 1.77 -12.17 -16.84
N GLY A 131 1.68 -11.69 -15.59
CA GLY A 131 1.82 -10.28 -15.25
C GLY A 131 3.24 -9.73 -15.37
N TRP A 132 4.26 -10.51 -15.01
CA TRP A 132 5.65 -10.02 -15.06
C TRP A 132 6.14 -9.69 -16.47
N PRO A 133 5.95 -10.55 -17.50
CA PRO A 133 6.29 -10.18 -18.88
C PRO A 133 5.62 -8.89 -19.35
N ILE A 134 4.34 -8.69 -19.00
CA ILE A 134 3.57 -7.49 -19.39
C ILE A 134 4.09 -6.24 -18.66
N ALA A 135 4.33 -6.35 -17.35
CA ALA A 135 4.85 -5.25 -16.55
C ALA A 135 6.26 -4.85 -17.00
N LEU A 136 7.14 -5.83 -17.28
CA LEU A 136 8.51 -5.58 -17.75
C LEU A 136 8.56 -5.02 -19.17
N SER A 137 7.55 -5.27 -20.00
CA SER A 137 7.49 -4.72 -21.36
C SER A 137 7.02 -3.26 -21.38
N GLY A 138 6.77 -2.65 -20.22
CA GLY A 138 6.39 -1.24 -20.12
C GLY A 138 4.93 -0.95 -20.45
N ASN A 139 4.10 -1.98 -20.66
CA ASN A 139 2.68 -1.82 -20.96
C ASN A 139 1.90 -1.45 -19.69
N ASN A 140 0.85 -0.66 -19.85
CA ASN A 140 -0.14 -0.49 -18.78
C ASN A 140 -0.88 -1.82 -18.57
N LEU A 141 -1.22 -2.11 -17.32
CA LEU A 141 -1.74 -3.41 -16.93
C LEU A 141 -2.89 -3.27 -15.93
N VAL A 142 -3.97 -4.01 -16.16
CA VAL A 142 -4.98 -4.34 -15.16
C VAL A 142 -4.83 -5.81 -14.79
N GLY A 143 -4.50 -6.10 -13.53
CA GLY A 143 -4.38 -7.46 -13.01
C GLY A 143 -5.47 -7.79 -12.00
N ILE A 144 -6.32 -8.76 -12.35
CA ILE A 144 -7.50 -9.17 -11.56
C ILE A 144 -7.29 -10.60 -11.10
N ALA A 145 -7.18 -10.77 -9.79
CA ALA A 145 -7.00 -12.09 -9.19
C ALA A 145 -7.46 -12.06 -7.73
N SER A 146 -7.84 -13.21 -7.19
CA SER A 146 -8.29 -13.35 -5.80
C SER A 146 -7.22 -12.88 -4.78
N THR A 147 -7.62 -12.70 -3.52
CA THR A 147 -6.69 -12.44 -2.41
C THR A 147 -5.76 -13.64 -2.20
N GLY A 148 -4.50 -13.38 -1.85
CA GLY A 148 -3.48 -14.42 -1.68
C GLY A 148 -2.89 -14.98 -2.98
N SER A 149 -3.30 -14.50 -4.17
CA SER A 149 -2.77 -14.96 -5.47
C SER A 149 -1.35 -14.46 -5.80
N GLY A 150 -0.74 -13.64 -4.94
CA GLY A 150 0.63 -13.15 -5.13
C GLY A 150 0.76 -11.84 -5.94
N LYS A 151 -0.33 -11.05 -6.07
CA LYS A 151 -0.35 -9.76 -6.79
C LYS A 151 0.76 -8.79 -6.38
N THR A 152 1.10 -8.73 -5.08
CA THR A 152 2.12 -7.80 -4.57
C THR A 152 3.47 -7.99 -5.26
N LEU A 153 3.96 -9.22 -5.38
CA LEU A 153 5.20 -9.51 -6.10
C LEU A 153 5.06 -9.32 -7.61
N SER A 154 3.84 -9.42 -8.17
CA SER A 154 3.57 -9.14 -9.58
C SER A 154 3.90 -7.70 -9.97
N TYR A 155 3.78 -6.73 -9.05
CA TYR A 155 4.09 -5.34 -9.34
C TYR A 155 5.36 -4.81 -8.66
N ILE A 156 5.77 -5.36 -7.51
CA ILE A 156 6.99 -4.91 -6.80
C ILE A 156 8.26 -5.34 -7.52
N ILE A 157 8.35 -6.60 -7.97
CA ILE A 157 9.57 -7.08 -8.65
C ILE A 157 9.85 -6.28 -9.94
N PRO A 158 8.88 -6.09 -10.86
CA PRO A 158 9.10 -5.23 -12.01
C PRO A 158 9.39 -3.78 -11.63
N ALA A 159 8.81 -3.25 -10.53
CA ALA A 159 9.11 -1.91 -10.04
C ALA A 159 10.58 -1.74 -9.61
N LEU A 160 11.16 -2.73 -8.93
CA LEU A 160 12.58 -2.71 -8.55
C LEU A 160 13.50 -2.76 -9.77
N ILE A 161 13.17 -3.61 -10.75
CA ILE A 161 13.89 -3.67 -12.03
C ILE A 161 13.77 -2.33 -12.77
N HIS A 162 12.57 -1.74 -12.80
CA HIS A 162 12.32 -0.43 -13.39
C HIS A 162 13.21 0.64 -12.76
N ILE A 163 13.26 0.72 -11.42
CA ILE A 163 14.12 1.65 -10.68
C ILE A 163 15.60 1.47 -11.05
N SER A 164 16.09 0.22 -11.09
CA SER A 164 17.50 -0.08 -11.37
C SER A 164 17.99 0.40 -12.74
N HIS A 165 17.07 0.61 -13.68
CA HIS A 165 17.36 1.11 -15.03
C HIS A 165 17.13 2.62 -15.19
N GLN A 166 16.76 3.33 -14.12
CA GLN A 166 16.65 4.78 -14.13
C GLN A 166 17.91 5.46 -13.60
N ARG A 167 18.09 6.74 -13.92
CA ARG A 167 19.12 7.55 -13.25
C ARG A 167 18.88 7.56 -11.74
N LYS A 168 19.94 7.47 -10.96
CA LYS A 168 19.90 7.61 -9.49
C LYS A 168 19.21 8.91 -9.10
N LEU A 169 18.62 8.94 -7.90
CA LEU A 169 17.98 10.13 -7.37
C LEU A 169 19.02 11.23 -7.11
N SER A 170 18.65 12.44 -7.51
CA SER A 170 19.33 13.67 -7.10
C SER A 170 18.60 14.29 -5.91
N ARG A 171 19.28 15.14 -5.14
CA ARG A 171 18.63 15.87 -4.04
C ARG A 171 17.45 16.69 -4.58
N GLY A 172 16.27 16.51 -3.98
CA GLY A 172 15.02 17.17 -4.40
C GLY A 172 14.21 16.40 -5.44
N ASP A 173 14.72 15.29 -5.98
CA ASP A 173 13.91 14.37 -6.78
C ASP A 173 12.83 13.72 -5.90
N GLY A 174 11.63 13.56 -6.47
CA GLY A 174 10.59 12.69 -5.93
C GLY A 174 10.83 11.21 -6.27
N PRO A 175 9.93 10.31 -5.84
CA PRO A 175 10.06 8.89 -6.10
C PRO A 175 9.93 8.56 -7.60
N ILE A 176 10.52 7.42 -7.98
CA ILE A 176 10.40 6.82 -9.31
C ILE A 176 9.14 5.94 -9.37
N VAL A 177 8.88 5.21 -8.29
CA VAL A 177 7.73 4.32 -8.13
C VAL A 177 6.78 4.85 -7.06
N LEU A 178 5.49 4.88 -7.37
CA LEU A 178 4.44 5.14 -6.40
C LEU A 178 3.46 3.97 -6.35
N VAL A 179 3.21 3.43 -5.16
CA VAL A 179 2.15 2.45 -4.90
C VAL A 179 1.08 3.11 -4.03
N LEU A 180 -0.13 3.24 -4.55
CA LEU A 180 -1.30 3.66 -3.77
C LEU A 180 -2.02 2.45 -3.19
N SER A 181 -2.36 2.54 -1.91
CA SER A 181 -3.05 1.49 -1.16
C SER A 181 -4.19 2.11 -0.32
N PRO A 182 -5.34 1.41 -0.15
CA PRO A 182 -6.51 1.95 0.55
C PRO A 182 -6.33 2.11 2.07
N THR A 183 -5.50 1.26 2.69
CA THR A 183 -5.39 1.22 4.15
C THR A 183 -3.95 1.35 4.60
N ARG A 184 -3.77 1.82 5.84
CA ARG A 184 -2.46 1.94 6.47
C ARG A 184 -1.80 0.57 6.58
N GLU A 185 -2.56 -0.41 7.02
CA GLU A 185 -2.09 -1.75 7.34
C GLU A 185 -1.58 -2.44 6.07
N LEU A 186 -2.33 -2.34 4.97
CA LEU A 186 -1.90 -2.86 3.67
C LEU A 186 -0.67 -2.11 3.14
N ALA A 187 -0.64 -0.79 3.25
CA ALA A 187 0.54 -0.01 2.85
C ALA A 187 1.81 -0.43 3.62
N GLN A 188 1.67 -0.74 4.92
CA GLN A 188 2.79 -1.24 5.74
C GLN A 188 3.18 -2.67 5.37
N GLN A 189 2.23 -3.53 4.98
CA GLN A 189 2.54 -4.88 4.48
C GLN A 189 3.34 -4.83 3.17
N ILE A 190 2.93 -3.97 2.23
CA ILE A 190 3.65 -3.78 0.96
C ILE A 190 5.06 -3.21 1.23
N GLN A 191 5.19 -2.28 2.20
CA GLN A 191 6.49 -1.77 2.63
C GLN A 191 7.43 -2.90 3.09
N THR A 192 6.96 -3.84 3.90
CA THR A 192 7.79 -4.99 4.32
C THR A 192 8.26 -5.81 3.13
N VAL A 193 7.39 -6.07 2.14
CA VAL A 193 7.80 -6.74 0.90
C VAL A 193 8.82 -5.91 0.12
N CYS A 194 8.68 -4.58 0.09
CA CYS A 194 9.67 -3.71 -0.55
C CYS A 194 11.01 -3.74 0.17
N ASP A 195 11.04 -3.83 1.50
CA ASP A 195 12.28 -3.92 2.27
C ASP A 195 12.98 -5.27 2.01
N ASP A 196 12.24 -6.38 2.02
CA ASP A 196 12.76 -7.73 1.78
C ASP A 196 13.44 -7.89 0.41
N PHE A 197 12.88 -7.27 -0.64
CA PHE A 197 13.40 -7.36 -2.01
C PHE A 197 14.23 -6.14 -2.43
N GLY A 198 14.04 -4.98 -1.79
CA GLY A 198 14.67 -3.71 -2.16
C GLY A 198 16.13 -3.61 -1.71
N ASP A 199 16.48 -4.23 -0.57
CA ASP A 199 17.85 -4.28 -0.07
C ASP A 199 18.83 -4.87 -1.09
N ALA A 200 18.39 -5.89 -1.84
CA ALA A 200 19.15 -6.50 -2.93
C ALA A 200 19.50 -5.51 -4.06
N PHE A 201 18.67 -4.49 -4.28
CA PHE A 201 18.88 -3.46 -5.31
C PHE A 201 19.49 -2.16 -4.76
N GLY A 202 19.70 -2.07 -3.45
CA GLY A 202 20.02 -0.79 -2.79
C GLY A 202 18.92 0.25 -3.00
N VAL A 203 17.67 -0.20 -3.11
CA VAL A 203 16.49 0.65 -3.31
C VAL A 203 15.90 1.00 -1.97
N SER A 204 15.74 2.31 -1.70
CA SER A 204 15.11 2.78 -0.48
C SER A 204 13.61 3.00 -0.70
N SER A 205 12.82 2.63 0.30
CA SER A 205 11.36 2.80 0.27
C SER A 205 10.84 3.44 1.54
N THR A 206 9.64 4.04 1.48
CA THR A 206 8.95 4.61 2.64
C THR A 206 7.44 4.48 2.52
N CYS A 207 6.76 4.44 3.66
CA CYS A 207 5.32 4.25 3.76
C CYS A 207 4.63 5.51 4.33
N LEU A 208 3.73 6.11 3.55
CA LEU A 208 3.05 7.36 3.87
C LEU A 208 1.58 7.11 4.21
N PHE A 209 1.20 7.33 5.48
CA PHE A 209 -0.19 7.17 5.90
C PHE A 209 -0.62 8.06 7.06
N GLY A 210 -1.92 8.33 7.10
CA GLY A 210 -2.58 9.11 8.15
C GLY A 210 -2.51 8.46 9.53
N GLY A 211 -2.70 9.24 10.60
CA GLY A 211 -2.73 8.72 11.97
C GLY A 211 -1.36 8.45 12.60
N ALA A 212 -0.26 8.53 11.85
CA ALA A 212 1.10 8.55 12.39
C ALA A 212 1.76 9.95 12.28
N PRO A 213 2.77 10.26 13.12
CA PRO A 213 3.52 11.52 13.05
C PRO A 213 4.09 11.78 11.66
N LYS A 214 3.99 13.03 11.17
CA LYS A 214 4.50 13.43 9.85
C LYS A 214 6.02 13.50 9.79
N GLY A 215 6.69 13.73 10.92
CA GLY A 215 8.12 14.07 10.97
C GLY A 215 9.03 13.02 10.35
N GLY A 216 8.86 11.74 10.73
CA GLY A 216 9.64 10.63 10.17
C GLY A 216 9.44 10.47 8.66
N GLN A 217 8.17 10.38 8.24
CA GLN A 217 7.80 10.27 6.82
C GLN A 217 8.35 11.45 5.98
N ALA A 218 8.30 12.68 6.50
CA ALA A 218 8.86 13.84 5.82
C ALA A 218 10.39 13.83 5.75
N ALA A 219 11.06 13.30 6.78
CA ALA A 219 12.51 13.14 6.79
C ALA A 219 12.95 12.08 5.77
N ASP A 220 12.21 10.97 5.64
CA ASP A 220 12.47 9.94 4.64
C ASP A 220 12.33 10.52 3.22
N LEU A 221 11.26 11.26 2.93
CA LEU A 221 11.07 11.95 1.66
C LEU A 221 12.20 12.95 1.37
N SER A 222 12.65 13.69 2.39
CA SER A 222 13.73 14.68 2.24
C SER A 222 15.10 14.05 1.97
N ARG A 223 15.33 12.83 2.48
CA ARG A 223 16.54 12.03 2.20
C ARG A 223 16.57 11.52 0.77
N GLY A 224 15.41 11.39 0.14
CA GLY A 224 15.23 10.79 -1.18
C GLY A 224 14.92 9.30 -1.02
N VAL A 225 13.85 8.86 -1.67
CA VAL A 225 13.38 7.47 -1.70
C VAL A 225 12.92 7.13 -3.12
N GLU A 226 13.36 5.99 -3.64
CA GLU A 226 13.01 5.59 -5.01
C GLU A 226 11.57 5.07 -5.10
N LEU A 227 11.08 4.43 -4.02
CA LEU A 227 9.77 3.81 -3.96
C LEU A 227 8.96 4.38 -2.78
N VAL A 228 7.75 4.87 -3.07
CA VAL A 228 6.80 5.33 -2.06
C VAL A 228 5.57 4.44 -2.08
N ILE A 229 5.19 3.90 -0.93
CA ILE A 229 3.86 3.30 -0.71
C ILE A 229 3.04 4.30 0.09
N ALA A 230 1.81 4.59 -0.32
CA ALA A 230 1.02 5.61 0.33
C ALA A 230 -0.48 5.33 0.36
N THR A 231 -1.12 5.79 1.44
CA THR A 231 -2.56 6.07 1.42
C THR A 231 -2.79 7.46 0.81
N PRO A 232 -3.82 7.66 -0.05
CA PRO A 232 -3.98 8.88 -0.85
C PRO A 232 -3.94 10.18 -0.03
N GLY A 233 -4.66 10.22 1.10
CA GLY A 233 -4.79 11.45 1.89
C GLY A 233 -3.48 11.97 2.46
N ARG A 234 -2.58 11.10 2.95
CA ARG A 234 -1.27 11.54 3.48
C ARG A 234 -0.33 11.96 2.36
N LEU A 235 -0.38 11.30 1.21
CA LEU A 235 0.43 11.69 0.07
C LEU A 235 0.05 13.09 -0.42
N LEU A 236 -1.24 13.38 -0.57
CA LEU A 236 -1.72 14.70 -0.98
C LEU A 236 -1.26 15.80 -0.03
N ASP A 237 -1.32 15.57 1.28
CA ASP A 237 -0.81 16.49 2.30
C ASP A 237 0.69 16.80 2.11
N PHE A 238 1.50 15.80 1.76
CA PHE A 238 2.92 16.01 1.46
C PHE A 238 3.20 16.65 0.10
N LEU A 239 2.35 16.43 -0.89
CA LEU A 239 2.43 17.13 -2.18
C LEU A 239 2.05 18.61 -2.01
N GLU A 240 0.99 18.91 -1.26
CA GLU A 240 0.53 20.28 -0.99
C GLU A 240 1.53 21.08 -0.15
N SER A 241 2.21 20.42 0.79
CA SER A 241 3.24 21.03 1.62
C SER A 241 4.64 20.97 1.01
N GLU A 242 4.75 20.58 -0.27
CA GLU A 242 5.99 20.51 -1.05
C GLU A 242 7.09 19.69 -0.37
N ARG A 243 6.71 18.68 0.42
CA ARG A 243 7.66 17.74 1.05
C ARG A 243 8.15 16.67 0.08
N THR A 244 7.39 16.43 -0.98
CA THR A 244 7.78 15.60 -2.12
C THR A 244 7.13 16.14 -3.38
N ASN A 245 7.45 15.55 -4.52
CA ASN A 245 6.84 15.83 -5.82
C ASN A 245 6.75 14.53 -6.61
N MET A 246 6.04 14.55 -7.75
CA MET A 246 5.86 13.38 -8.61
C MET A 246 6.53 13.54 -9.98
N CYS A 247 7.52 14.44 -10.10
CA CYS A 247 8.17 14.73 -11.38
C CYS A 247 9.00 13.55 -11.92
N ARG A 248 9.52 12.69 -11.02
CA ARG A 248 10.29 11.48 -11.36
C ARG A 248 9.43 10.22 -11.44
N CYS A 249 8.17 10.28 -11.03
CA CYS A 249 7.32 9.12 -10.95
C CYS A 249 6.98 8.63 -12.36
N THR A 250 7.45 7.43 -12.67
CA THR A 250 7.36 6.80 -14.01
C THR A 250 6.70 5.44 -13.98
N TYR A 251 6.44 4.90 -12.78
CA TYR A 251 5.75 3.63 -12.55
C TYR A 251 4.76 3.80 -11.40
N LEU A 252 3.47 3.79 -11.72
CA LEU A 252 2.37 3.97 -10.78
C LEU A 252 1.63 2.65 -10.59
N VAL A 253 1.40 2.28 -9.33
CA VAL A 253 0.58 1.14 -8.95
C VAL A 253 -0.65 1.61 -8.18
N LEU A 254 -1.83 1.13 -8.57
CA LEU A 254 -3.06 1.23 -7.78
C LEU A 254 -3.40 -0.17 -7.26
N ASP A 255 -3.15 -0.44 -5.97
CA ASP A 255 -3.44 -1.72 -5.34
C ASP A 255 -4.77 -1.70 -4.57
N GLU A 256 -5.53 -2.78 -4.64
CA GLU A 256 -6.94 -2.85 -4.20
C GLU A 256 -7.77 -1.68 -4.76
N ALA A 257 -7.74 -1.51 -6.09
CA ALA A 257 -8.38 -0.39 -6.78
C ALA A 257 -9.90 -0.32 -6.53
N ASP A 258 -10.59 -1.47 -6.51
CA ASP A 258 -11.99 -1.59 -6.09
C ASP A 258 -12.24 -0.97 -4.71
N ARG A 259 -11.45 -1.38 -3.73
CA ARG A 259 -11.60 -0.91 -2.36
C ARG A 259 -11.28 0.57 -2.20
N MET A 260 -10.32 1.09 -2.96
CA MET A 260 -10.04 2.53 -2.95
C MET A 260 -11.25 3.34 -3.43
N LEU A 261 -11.99 2.84 -4.43
CA LEU A 261 -13.22 3.47 -4.90
C LEU A 261 -14.36 3.36 -3.87
N ASP A 262 -14.55 2.18 -3.27
CA ASP A 262 -15.56 1.98 -2.21
C ASP A 262 -15.36 2.92 -1.01
N MET A 263 -14.10 3.26 -0.69
CA MET A 263 -13.75 4.19 0.37
C MET A 263 -13.88 5.67 -0.05
N GLY A 264 -14.29 5.94 -1.28
CA GLY A 264 -14.44 7.29 -1.81
C GLY A 264 -13.11 8.00 -2.08
N PHE A 265 -12.01 7.26 -2.30
CA PHE A 265 -10.71 7.87 -2.62
C PHE A 265 -10.57 8.32 -4.07
N GLU A 266 -11.55 8.04 -4.93
CA GLU A 266 -11.51 8.43 -6.35
C GLU A 266 -11.07 9.89 -6.59
N PRO A 267 -11.62 10.92 -5.90
CA PRO A 267 -11.19 12.30 -6.12
C PRO A 267 -9.75 12.55 -5.68
N GLN A 268 -9.26 11.83 -4.67
CA GLN A 268 -7.88 11.94 -4.19
C GLN A 268 -6.92 11.27 -5.17
N ILE A 269 -7.28 10.11 -5.72
CA ILE A 269 -6.52 9.40 -6.76
C ILE A 269 -6.37 10.30 -7.99
N ARG A 270 -7.47 10.90 -8.48
CA ARG A 270 -7.46 11.87 -9.60
C ARG A 270 -6.44 12.98 -9.38
N LYS A 271 -6.51 13.63 -8.21
CA LYS A 271 -5.59 14.71 -7.83
C LYS A 271 -4.13 14.26 -7.79
N ILE A 272 -3.84 13.05 -7.30
CA ILE A 272 -2.48 12.50 -7.28
C ILE A 272 -1.99 12.22 -8.69
N ILE A 273 -2.79 11.55 -9.52
CA ILE A 273 -2.42 11.19 -10.89
C ILE A 273 -2.15 12.43 -11.74
N ASP A 274 -2.90 13.51 -11.56
CA ASP A 274 -2.66 14.80 -12.22
C ASP A 274 -1.26 15.38 -11.92
N GLN A 275 -0.65 15.01 -10.80
CA GLN A 275 0.72 15.40 -10.44
C GLN A 275 1.79 14.50 -11.05
N ILE A 276 1.44 13.45 -11.78
CA ILE A 276 2.39 12.53 -12.40
C ILE A 276 2.43 12.82 -13.90
N ARG A 277 3.62 12.71 -14.49
CA ARG A 277 3.81 12.82 -15.94
C ARG A 277 2.90 11.85 -16.72
N PRO A 278 2.38 12.24 -17.89
CA PRO A 278 1.40 11.46 -18.66
C PRO A 278 2.00 10.17 -19.24
N ASP A 279 3.27 10.20 -19.61
CA ASP A 279 4.01 9.08 -20.18
C ASP A 279 4.51 8.09 -19.10
N ARG A 280 3.92 8.03 -17.92
CA ARG A 280 4.20 6.99 -16.91
C ARG A 280 3.68 5.62 -17.37
N GLN A 281 4.14 4.54 -16.74
CA GLN A 281 3.47 3.24 -16.78
C GLN A 281 2.51 3.14 -15.59
N VAL A 282 1.30 2.60 -15.81
CA VAL A 282 0.28 2.45 -14.77
C VAL A 282 -0.16 1.00 -14.68
N LEU A 283 -0.15 0.46 -13.46
CA LEU A 283 -0.60 -0.89 -13.16
C LEU A 283 -1.70 -0.84 -12.10
N MET A 284 -2.87 -1.36 -12.43
CA MET A 284 -4.01 -1.47 -11.52
C MET A 284 -4.20 -2.92 -11.10
N TRP A 285 -4.34 -3.15 -9.80
CA TRP A 285 -4.51 -4.47 -9.22
C TRP A 285 -5.75 -4.51 -8.36
N SER A 286 -6.58 -5.53 -8.57
CA SER A 286 -7.87 -5.62 -7.91
C SER A 286 -8.26 -7.08 -7.67
N ALA A 287 -9.08 -7.31 -6.65
CA ALA A 287 -9.72 -8.62 -6.47
C ALA A 287 -10.98 -8.74 -7.32
N THR A 288 -11.65 -7.61 -7.57
CA THR A 288 -12.91 -7.56 -8.32
C THR A 288 -12.83 -6.57 -9.50
N TRP A 289 -13.75 -6.70 -10.46
CA TRP A 289 -13.82 -5.83 -11.64
C TRP A 289 -15.19 -5.18 -11.86
N PRO A 290 -15.69 -4.40 -10.89
CA PRO A 290 -16.96 -3.71 -11.06
C PRO A 290 -16.82 -2.54 -12.03
N LYS A 291 -17.96 -1.99 -12.48
CA LYS A 291 -18.02 -0.95 -13.52
C LYS A 291 -17.22 0.30 -13.13
N GLU A 292 -17.21 0.64 -11.85
CA GLU A 292 -16.52 1.79 -11.29
C GLU A 292 -15.00 1.67 -11.48
N VAL A 293 -14.42 0.48 -11.24
CA VAL A 293 -13.00 0.23 -11.46
C VAL A 293 -12.67 0.23 -12.94
N LYS A 294 -13.55 -0.35 -13.77
CA LYS A 294 -13.40 -0.31 -15.22
C LYS A 294 -13.36 1.14 -15.74
N ASN A 295 -14.29 1.99 -15.30
CA ASN A 295 -14.32 3.40 -15.68
C ASN A 295 -13.03 4.13 -15.23
N LEU A 296 -12.53 3.83 -14.02
CA LEU A 296 -11.28 4.38 -13.51
C LEU A 296 -10.09 4.00 -14.40
N ALA A 297 -10.05 2.75 -14.84
CA ALA A 297 -9.02 2.24 -15.74
C ALA A 297 -9.08 2.90 -17.12
N GLU A 298 -10.27 2.96 -17.73
CA GLU A 298 -10.48 3.62 -19.04
C GLU A 298 -10.12 5.11 -19.03
N GLU A 299 -10.13 5.76 -17.86
CA GLU A 299 -9.74 7.15 -17.74
C GLU A 299 -8.22 7.36 -17.59
N PHE A 300 -7.54 6.49 -16.84
CA PHE A 300 -6.12 6.70 -16.49
C PHE A 300 -5.15 5.84 -17.27
N LEU A 301 -5.65 4.81 -17.95
CA LEU A 301 -4.91 3.94 -18.83
C LEU A 301 -5.37 4.26 -20.25
N ASP A 302 -4.45 4.65 -21.11
CA ASP A 302 -4.73 4.76 -22.55
C ASP A 302 -4.89 3.34 -23.14
N GLU A 303 -3.83 2.81 -23.75
CA GLU A 303 -3.75 1.41 -24.12
C GLU A 303 -3.27 0.58 -22.92
N TYR A 304 -3.99 -0.50 -22.60
CA TYR A 304 -3.64 -1.41 -21.52
C TYR A 304 -3.99 -2.87 -21.84
N ILE A 305 -3.30 -3.77 -21.16
CA ILE A 305 -3.60 -5.21 -21.17
C ILE A 305 -4.34 -5.54 -19.88
N GLN A 306 -5.38 -6.36 -19.96
CA GLN A 306 -6.11 -6.90 -18.81
C GLN A 306 -5.80 -8.38 -18.65
N ILE A 307 -5.48 -8.80 -17.43
CA ILE A 307 -5.33 -10.20 -17.01
C ILE A 307 -6.37 -10.50 -15.96
N ASN A 308 -7.15 -11.56 -16.16
CA ASN A 308 -8.06 -12.10 -15.16
C ASN A 308 -7.63 -13.53 -14.82
N ILE A 309 -7.53 -13.82 -13.53
CA ILE A 309 -7.22 -15.16 -13.01
C ILE A 309 -8.43 -15.72 -12.28
N GLY A 310 -8.88 -16.90 -12.69
CA GLY A 310 -10.09 -17.52 -12.21
C GLY A 310 -11.33 -17.07 -12.99
N SER A 311 -12.50 -17.26 -12.40
CA SER A 311 -13.77 -16.90 -13.04
C SER A 311 -13.87 -15.39 -13.34
N LEU A 312 -14.43 -15.07 -14.51
CA LEU A 312 -14.80 -13.70 -14.89
C LEU A 312 -15.95 -13.12 -14.05
N THR A 313 -16.70 -13.98 -13.36
CA THR A 313 -17.73 -13.59 -12.39
C THR A 313 -17.13 -13.49 -10.99
N LEU A 314 -17.73 -12.65 -10.14
CA LEU A 314 -17.26 -12.43 -8.76
C LEU A 314 -17.17 -13.77 -8.02
N ALA A 315 -15.94 -14.26 -7.83
CA ALA A 315 -15.67 -15.57 -7.25
C ALA A 315 -14.78 -15.42 -6.02
N ALA A 316 -15.23 -15.99 -4.91
CA ALA A 316 -14.39 -16.15 -3.72
C ALA A 316 -13.30 -17.20 -4.00
N ASN A 317 -12.20 -17.16 -3.25
CA ASN A 317 -11.14 -18.16 -3.36
C ASN A 317 -11.69 -19.56 -3.07
N HIS A 318 -11.50 -20.50 -4.00
CA HIS A 318 -12.00 -21.88 -3.91
C HIS A 318 -11.43 -22.68 -2.74
N ASN A 319 -10.30 -22.27 -2.18
CA ASN A 319 -9.69 -22.91 -1.00
C ASN A 319 -10.38 -22.56 0.32
N ILE A 320 -11.37 -21.65 0.30
CA ILE A 320 -12.11 -21.23 1.50
C ILE A 320 -13.43 -22.01 1.58
N GLN A 321 -13.58 -22.85 2.61
CA GLN A 321 -14.87 -23.46 2.94
C GLN A 321 -15.84 -22.38 3.42
N GLN A 322 -16.93 -22.17 2.70
CA GLN A 322 -17.94 -21.16 3.02
C GLN A 322 -19.15 -21.82 3.70
N ILE A 323 -19.43 -21.41 4.93
CA ILE A 323 -20.58 -21.88 5.71
C ILE A 323 -21.47 -20.68 6.02
N VAL A 324 -22.75 -20.76 5.66
CA VAL A 324 -23.75 -19.71 5.91
C VAL A 324 -24.76 -20.21 6.93
N GLU A 325 -24.82 -19.55 8.08
CA GLU A 325 -25.78 -19.87 9.14
C GLU A 325 -26.88 -18.79 9.23
N VAL A 326 -28.10 -19.16 8.87
CA VAL A 326 -29.27 -18.27 8.96
C VAL A 326 -29.77 -18.26 10.41
N CYS A 327 -29.84 -17.07 11.03
CA CYS A 327 -30.30 -16.91 12.41
C CYS A 327 -30.89 -15.52 12.65
N GLN A 328 -31.58 -15.35 13.78
CA GLN A 328 -32.07 -14.05 14.22
C GLN A 328 -30.93 -13.22 14.83
N GLU A 329 -31.05 -11.89 14.79
CA GLU A 329 -29.99 -10.99 15.27
C GLU A 329 -29.62 -11.24 16.75
N TYR A 330 -30.61 -11.56 17.59
CA TYR A 330 -30.41 -11.83 19.01
C TYR A 330 -29.71 -13.18 19.28
N ASP A 331 -29.68 -14.10 18.31
CA ASP A 331 -29.01 -15.41 18.44
C ASP A 331 -27.52 -15.35 18.08
N LYS A 332 -27.11 -14.35 17.27
CA LYS A 332 -25.75 -14.26 16.72
C LYS A 332 -24.67 -14.31 17.79
N GLU A 333 -24.89 -13.68 18.93
CA GLU A 333 -23.90 -13.61 20.01
C GLU A 333 -23.68 -14.97 20.67
N THR A 334 -24.76 -15.68 21.02
CA THR A 334 -24.69 -17.02 21.60
C THR A 334 -24.04 -18.01 20.62
N LYS A 335 -24.40 -17.91 19.33
CA LYS A 335 -23.82 -18.73 18.27
C LYS A 335 -22.33 -18.44 18.07
N LEU A 336 -21.92 -17.17 18.07
CA LEU A 336 -20.51 -16.77 17.97
C LEU A 336 -19.68 -17.35 19.11
N ILE A 337 -20.15 -17.25 20.36
CA ILE A 337 -19.43 -17.80 21.52
C ILE A 337 -19.31 -19.33 21.41
N SER A 338 -20.38 -20.01 21.00
CA SER A 338 -20.36 -21.46 20.77
C SER A 338 -19.36 -21.86 19.68
N LEU A 339 -19.33 -21.12 18.57
CA LEU A 339 -18.40 -21.35 17.47
C LEU A 339 -16.94 -21.11 17.90
N LEU A 340 -16.68 -20.01 18.61
CA LEU A 340 -15.33 -19.69 19.10
C LEU A 340 -14.80 -20.75 20.06
N LYS A 341 -15.63 -21.31 20.94
CA LYS A 341 -15.22 -22.42 21.81
C LYS A 341 -14.73 -23.62 21.00
N LYS A 342 -15.49 -24.01 19.97
CA LYS A 342 -15.10 -25.13 19.08
C LYS A 342 -13.79 -24.85 18.34
N ILE A 343 -13.61 -23.61 17.85
CA ILE A 343 -12.38 -23.24 17.13
C ILE A 343 -11.18 -23.21 18.08
N MET A 344 -11.36 -22.73 19.32
CA MET A 344 -10.27 -22.66 20.30
C MET A 344 -9.78 -24.03 20.78
N ASP A 345 -10.58 -25.08 20.61
CA ASP A 345 -10.18 -26.47 20.90
C ASP A 345 -9.24 -27.05 19.83
N GLU A 346 -9.07 -26.38 18.68
CA GLU A 346 -8.13 -26.76 17.61
C GLU A 346 -6.75 -26.10 17.81
N ASP A 347 -5.69 -26.77 17.35
CA ASP A 347 -4.31 -26.25 17.41
C ASP A 347 -4.12 -25.00 16.52
N GLU A 348 -4.77 -24.96 15.36
CA GLU A 348 -4.78 -23.81 14.44
C GLU A 348 -6.07 -23.00 14.57
N ASN A 349 -6.09 -22.04 15.50
CA ASN A 349 -7.31 -21.32 15.90
C ASN A 349 -7.30 -19.81 15.63
N LYS A 350 -6.35 -19.31 14.82
CA LYS A 350 -6.30 -17.90 14.43
C LYS A 350 -7.58 -17.50 13.69
N THR A 351 -8.36 -16.62 14.32
CA THR A 351 -9.70 -16.25 13.85
C THR A 351 -9.82 -14.74 13.67
N ILE A 352 -10.45 -14.31 12.58
CA ILE A 352 -10.86 -12.92 12.34
C ILE A 352 -12.38 -12.85 12.32
N ILE A 353 -12.97 -11.95 13.13
CA ILE A 353 -14.42 -11.75 13.21
C ILE A 353 -14.73 -10.37 12.64
N PHE A 354 -15.48 -10.33 11.53
CA PHE A 354 -15.95 -9.08 10.94
C PHE A 354 -17.30 -8.67 11.52
N ILE A 355 -17.40 -7.40 11.93
CA ILE A 355 -18.60 -6.81 12.51
C ILE A 355 -18.80 -5.45 11.84
N GLU A 356 -20.05 -5.12 11.52
CA GLU A 356 -20.44 -3.97 10.70
C GLU A 356 -20.01 -2.61 11.29
N THR A 357 -20.14 -2.40 12.61
CA THR A 357 -19.88 -1.09 13.23
C THR A 357 -18.81 -1.14 14.31
N LYS A 358 -18.00 -0.07 14.40
CA LYS A 358 -16.96 0.09 15.43
C LYS A 358 -17.51 -0.07 16.84
N ARG A 359 -18.71 0.47 17.10
CA ARG A 359 -19.38 0.35 18.39
C ARG A 359 -19.71 -1.11 18.72
N ARG A 360 -20.25 -1.88 17.77
CA ARG A 360 -20.52 -3.32 17.99
C ARG A 360 -19.22 -4.11 18.18
N VAL A 361 -18.13 -3.75 17.48
CA VAL A 361 -16.81 -4.36 17.70
C VAL A 361 -16.40 -4.20 19.16
N ASP A 362 -16.47 -3.00 19.72
CA ASP A 362 -16.13 -2.75 21.12
C ASP A 362 -17.02 -3.53 22.10
N GLU A 363 -18.33 -3.57 21.83
CA GLU A 363 -19.31 -4.28 22.65
C GLU A 363 -19.04 -5.80 22.66
N ILE A 364 -18.92 -6.42 21.47
CA ILE A 364 -18.65 -7.85 21.33
C ILE A 364 -17.27 -8.21 21.89
N THR A 365 -16.23 -7.40 21.64
CA THR A 365 -14.89 -7.64 22.19
C THR A 365 -14.90 -7.68 23.71
N ARG A 366 -15.62 -6.76 24.37
CA ARG A 366 -15.77 -6.78 25.83
C ARG A 366 -16.49 -8.02 26.32
N LYS A 367 -17.47 -8.51 25.57
CA LYS A 367 -18.23 -9.72 25.94
C LYS A 367 -17.40 -10.98 25.77
N ILE A 368 -16.67 -11.14 24.66
CA ILE A 368 -15.75 -12.26 24.44
C ILE A 368 -14.72 -12.32 25.58
N LYS A 369 -14.04 -11.21 25.89
CA LYS A 369 -13.08 -11.11 27.00
C LYS A 369 -13.64 -11.43 28.39
N ARG A 370 -14.96 -11.33 28.60
CA ARG A 370 -15.59 -11.74 29.85
C ARG A 370 -15.86 -13.24 29.92
N HIS A 371 -16.02 -13.88 28.77
CA HIS A 371 -16.34 -15.32 28.67
C HIS A 371 -15.09 -16.19 28.45
N GLY A 372 -13.92 -15.59 28.21
CA GLY A 372 -12.64 -16.25 27.98
C GLY A 372 -11.78 -15.42 27.05
#